data_AF-A0A815XGQ1-F1
#
_entry.id   AF-A0A815XGQ1-F1
#
_cell.length_a   1.000
_cell.length_b   1.000
_cell.length_c   1.000
_cell.angle_alpha   90.00
_cell.angle_beta   90.00
_cell.angle_gamma   90.00
#
_symmetry.space_group_name_H-M   'P 1'
#
loop_
_entity.id
_entity.type
_entity.pdbx_description
1 polymer ?
#
loop_
_entity_poly.entity_id
_entity_poly.type
_entity_poly.pdbx_seq_one_letter_code
_entity_poly.pdbx_strand_id
1 'polypeptide(L)'
;MHRIIYMLFSWKCITIFLLILPFINTLNISSPLSAVSFLTREPSTEVVQFAHELSRAIPFIDVFILIDNNAFVIPVFSSSNLQFLQLNETVCTKYGFQEANRIGVGKSCSAWDKALYYFSKVSTHYLFVWFIEDDVFIPA
;
A
#
# COMPACT_ATOMS: atom_id res chain seq x y z
N MET A 1 -64.33 14.40 4.21
CA MET A 1 -63.35 15.44 3.82
C MET A 1 -62.00 15.20 4.51
N HIS A 2 -61.41 14.00 4.36
CA HIS A 2 -60.13 13.61 4.99
C HIS A 2 -59.51 12.49 4.15
N ARG A 3 -58.71 12.83 3.13
CA ARG A 3 -57.84 11.87 2.41
C ARG A 3 -56.92 12.52 1.36
N ILE A 4 -56.28 13.66 1.65
CA ILE A 4 -55.22 14.21 0.78
C ILE A 4 -54.18 14.96 1.63
N ILE A 5 -53.42 14.26 2.48
CA ILE A 5 -52.31 14.89 3.25
C ILE A 5 -50.99 14.11 3.13
N TYR A 6 -50.97 12.88 2.61
CA TYR A 6 -49.73 12.07 2.56
C TYR A 6 -48.95 12.08 1.24
N MET A 7 -49.32 12.91 0.25
CA MET A 7 -48.67 12.92 -1.08
C MET A 7 -47.84 14.17 -1.38
N LEU A 8 -47.39 14.89 -0.35
CA LEU A 8 -46.44 15.99 -0.46
C LEU A 8 -45.18 15.75 0.39
N PHE A 9 -44.74 14.49 0.48
CA PHE A 9 -43.32 14.23 0.70
C PHE A 9 -42.59 14.64 -0.59
N SER A 10 -42.31 15.94 -0.62
CA SER A 10 -41.89 16.78 -1.72
C SER A 10 -40.90 16.12 -2.68
N TRP A 11 -41.23 16.14 -3.98
CA TRP A 11 -40.28 15.85 -5.08
C TRP A 11 -38.96 16.63 -4.96
N LYS A 12 -38.94 17.77 -4.24
CA LYS A 12 -37.70 18.52 -3.96
C LYS A 12 -36.75 17.75 -3.03
N CYS A 13 -37.25 16.91 -2.12
CA CYS A 13 -36.40 16.08 -1.27
C CYS A 13 -35.77 14.94 -2.07
N ILE A 14 -36.50 14.37 -3.03
CA ILE A 14 -35.99 13.30 -3.92
C ILE A 14 -34.92 13.84 -4.86
N THR A 15 -35.10 15.03 -5.44
CA THR A 15 -34.06 15.67 -6.28
C THR A 15 -32.83 16.09 -5.48
N ILE A 16 -33.00 16.60 -4.27
CA ILE A 16 -31.86 16.89 -3.36
C ILE A 16 -31.12 15.59 -3.03
N PHE A 17 -31.81 14.49 -2.71
CA PHE A 17 -31.18 13.20 -2.41
C PHE A 17 -30.41 12.64 -3.62
N LEU A 18 -30.98 12.73 -4.83
CA LEU A 18 -30.33 12.31 -6.08
C LEU A 18 -29.14 13.20 -6.47
N LEU A 19 -29.12 14.48 -6.09
CA LEU A 19 -27.99 15.39 -6.28
C LEU A 19 -26.85 15.15 -5.29
N ILE A 20 -27.14 14.65 -4.08
CA ILE A 20 -26.15 14.36 -3.04
C ILE A 20 -25.55 12.95 -3.19
N LEU A 21 -26.29 11.99 -3.75
CA LEU A 21 -25.85 10.62 -4.03
C LEU A 21 -24.48 10.52 -4.75
N PRO A 22 -24.20 11.27 -5.84
CA PRO A 22 -22.87 11.26 -6.45
C PRO A 22 -21.78 11.88 -5.57
N PHE A 23 -22.11 12.83 -4.68
CA PHE A 23 -21.17 13.42 -3.72
C PHE A 23 -20.82 12.47 -2.56
N ILE A 24 -21.77 11.65 -2.10
CA ILE A 24 -21.51 10.61 -1.09
C ILE A 24 -20.62 9.51 -1.66
N ASN A 25 -20.82 9.14 -2.93
CA ASN A 25 -19.95 8.15 -3.59
C ASN A 25 -18.52 8.65 -3.82
N THR A 26 -18.29 9.96 -3.94
CA THR A 26 -16.93 10.53 -4.01
C THR A 26 -16.23 10.67 -2.67
N LEU A 27 -16.94 10.55 -1.55
CA LEU A 27 -16.37 10.73 -0.20
C LEU A 27 -15.79 9.45 0.41
N ASN A 28 -15.86 8.31 -0.28
CA ASN A 28 -15.60 7.00 0.34
C ASN A 28 -14.47 6.18 -0.29
N ILE A 29 -13.45 6.85 -0.82
CA ILE A 29 -12.17 6.20 -1.11
C ILE A 29 -11.09 6.95 -0.34
N SER A 30 -11.02 6.72 0.97
CA SER A 30 -9.81 7.06 1.72
C SER A 30 -8.71 6.12 1.22
N SER A 31 -7.61 6.67 0.72
CA SER A 31 -6.39 5.90 0.48
C SER A 31 -6.01 5.10 1.75
N PRO A 32 -5.48 3.87 1.62
CA PRO A 32 -5.02 3.11 2.77
C PRO A 32 -4.09 3.96 3.66
N LEU A 33 -4.37 3.99 4.96
CA LEU A 33 -3.52 4.70 5.92
C LEU A 33 -2.41 3.80 6.48
N SER A 34 -2.39 2.53 6.08
CA SER A 34 -1.45 1.52 6.56
C SER A 34 -0.84 0.77 5.39
N ALA A 35 0.46 0.49 5.50
CA ALA A 35 1.22 -0.29 4.55
C ALA A 35 1.96 -1.43 5.24
N VAL A 36 2.12 -2.54 4.51
CA VAL A 36 3.01 -3.65 4.86
C VAL A 36 4.02 -3.78 3.72
N SER A 37 5.31 -3.86 4.05
CA SER A 37 6.38 -4.01 3.06
C SER A 37 7.28 -5.18 3.43
N PHE A 38 7.29 -6.19 2.57
CA PHE A 38 8.24 -7.30 2.63
C PHE A 38 9.59 -6.83 2.07
N LEU A 39 10.64 -6.92 2.88
CA LEU A 39 11.99 -6.54 2.53
C LEU A 39 12.74 -7.78 2.07
N THR A 40 13.00 -7.87 0.77
CA THR A 40 13.59 -9.05 0.14
C THR A 40 14.80 -8.66 -0.69
N ARG A 41 15.80 -9.53 -0.79
CA ARG A 41 16.82 -9.35 -1.83
C ARG A 41 16.22 -9.62 -3.21
N GLU A 42 15.64 -10.80 -3.33
CA GLU A 42 14.88 -11.30 -4.47
C GLU A 42 13.72 -12.10 -3.89
N PRO A 43 12.46 -11.77 -4.19
CA PRO A 43 11.33 -12.41 -3.53
C PRO A 43 11.17 -13.86 -3.99
N SER A 44 11.01 -14.78 -3.02
CA SER A 44 10.65 -16.16 -3.31
C SER A 44 9.18 -16.28 -3.76
N THR A 45 8.82 -17.44 -4.31
CA THR A 45 7.42 -17.69 -4.73
C THR A 45 6.48 -17.67 -3.52
N GLU A 46 6.94 -18.19 -2.38
CA GLU A 46 6.22 -18.25 -1.11
C GLU A 46 5.94 -16.84 -0.57
N VAL A 47 6.94 -15.94 -0.59
CA VAL A 47 6.76 -14.55 -0.17
C VAL A 47 5.75 -13.84 -1.08
N VAL A 48 5.85 -14.03 -2.39
CA VAL A 48 4.88 -13.44 -3.35
C VAL A 48 3.47 -13.96 -3.10
N GLN A 49 3.32 -15.27 -2.88
CA GLN A 49 2.03 -15.88 -2.59
C GLN A 49 1.45 -15.36 -1.28
N PHE A 50 2.24 -15.31 -0.21
CA PHE A 50 1.80 -14.81 1.09
C PHE A 50 1.40 -13.33 1.03
N ALA A 51 2.21 -12.49 0.39
CA ALA A 51 1.89 -11.08 0.19
C ALA A 51 0.60 -10.90 -0.63
N HIS A 52 0.39 -11.76 -1.63
CA HIS A 52 -0.84 -11.73 -2.42
C HIS A 52 -2.06 -12.13 -1.58
N GLU A 53 -1.97 -13.21 -0.80
CA GLU A 53 -3.03 -13.65 0.11
C GLU A 53 -3.34 -12.58 1.16
N LEU A 54 -2.31 -11.96 1.75
CA LEU A 54 -2.45 -10.85 2.70
C LEU A 54 -3.19 -9.65 2.08
N SER A 55 -2.80 -9.25 0.86
CA SER A 55 -3.42 -8.14 0.13
C SER A 55 -4.91 -8.37 -0.17
N ARG A 56 -5.31 -9.64 -0.27
CA ARG A 56 -6.72 -10.05 -0.46
C ARG A 56 -7.48 -10.15 0.85
N ALA A 57 -6.83 -10.64 1.90
CA ALA A 57 -7.43 -10.82 3.21
C ALA A 57 -7.73 -9.48 3.89
N ILE A 58 -6.90 -8.47 3.65
CA ILE A 58 -7.00 -7.15 4.28
C ILE A 58 -7.04 -6.07 3.19
N PRO A 59 -8.21 -5.73 2.64
CA PRO A 59 -8.32 -4.87 1.45
C PRO A 59 -8.02 -3.37 1.70
N PHE A 60 -7.84 -2.98 2.96
CA PHE A 60 -7.59 -1.60 3.39
C PHE A 60 -6.14 -1.32 3.81
N ILE A 61 -5.23 -2.25 3.48
CA ILE A 61 -3.78 -2.04 3.57
C ILE A 61 -3.18 -2.13 2.18
N ASP A 62 -2.17 -1.30 1.92
CA ASP A 62 -1.31 -1.50 0.76
C ASP A 62 -0.21 -2.50 1.10
N VAL A 63 -0.01 -3.48 0.23
CA VAL A 63 1.04 -4.50 0.39
C VAL A 63 2.12 -4.27 -0.65
N PHE A 64 3.37 -4.20 -0.18
CA PHE A 64 4.55 -3.99 -1.00
C PHE A 64 5.51 -5.17 -0.87
N ILE A 65 6.14 -5.54 -1.97
CA ILE A 65 7.35 -6.36 -1.99
C ILE A 65 8.48 -5.45 -2.44
N LEU A 66 9.34 -5.07 -1.50
CA LEU A 66 10.53 -4.29 -1.78
C LEU A 66 11.66 -5.23 -2.20
N ILE A 67 12.24 -4.93 -3.36
CA ILE A 67 13.28 -5.74 -3.99
C ILE A 67 14.61 -5.01 -3.90
N ASP A 68 15.55 -5.60 -3.20
CA ASP A 68 16.85 -5.01 -2.97
C ASP A 68 17.82 -5.21 -4.15
N ASN A 69 17.69 -6.30 -4.91
CA ASN A 69 18.51 -6.50 -6.10
C ASN A 69 17.98 -5.66 -7.28
N ASN A 70 18.72 -4.63 -7.68
CA ASN A 70 18.38 -3.76 -8.83
C ASN A 70 18.43 -4.46 -10.20
N ALA A 71 19.08 -5.62 -10.30
CA ALA A 71 19.13 -6.42 -11.52
C ALA A 71 18.01 -7.47 -11.59
N PHE A 72 17.21 -7.62 -10.53
CA PHE A 72 16.09 -8.56 -10.54
C PHE A 72 15.02 -8.12 -11.54
N VAL A 73 14.52 -9.06 -12.34
CA VAL A 73 13.45 -8.81 -13.30
C VAL A 73 12.12 -9.20 -12.66
N ILE A 74 11.27 -8.21 -12.43
CA ILE A 74 9.94 -8.44 -11.85
C ILE A 74 9.10 -9.24 -12.85
N PRO A 75 8.58 -10.42 -12.46
CA PRO A 75 7.69 -11.19 -13.33
C PRO A 75 6.40 -10.42 -13.57
N VAL A 76 5.75 -10.67 -14.72
CA VAL A 76 4.43 -10.10 -15.00
C VAL A 76 3.44 -10.64 -13.97
N PHE A 77 2.95 -9.75 -13.11
CA PHE A 77 2.03 -10.07 -12.02
C PHE A 77 0.90 -9.05 -11.98
N SER A 78 -0.33 -9.51 -11.73
CA SER A 78 -1.51 -8.64 -11.68
C SER A 78 -2.25 -8.84 -10.36
N SER A 79 -2.20 -7.83 -9.50
CA SER A 79 -3.03 -7.69 -8.29
C SER A 79 -3.21 -6.20 -8.03
N SER A 80 -4.42 -5.77 -7.67
CA SER A 80 -4.71 -4.34 -7.44
C SER A 80 -4.06 -3.78 -6.18
N ASN A 81 -3.80 -4.63 -5.18
CA ASN A 81 -3.40 -4.22 -3.83
C ASN A 81 -1.98 -4.69 -3.45
N LEU A 82 -1.26 -5.36 -4.37
CA LEU A 82 0.12 -5.81 -4.18
C LEU A 82 1.02 -5.12 -5.20
N GLN A 83 2.03 -4.42 -4.71
CA GLN A 83 2.96 -3.63 -5.53
C GLN A 83 4.40 -4.12 -5.35
N PHE A 84 5.14 -4.27 -6.44
CA PHE A 84 6.58 -4.48 -6.39
C PHE A 84 7.31 -3.14 -6.40
N LEU A 85 8.18 -2.94 -5.42
CA LEU A 85 8.97 -1.72 -5.27
C LEU A 85 10.45 -2.03 -5.46
N GLN A 86 11.03 -1.55 -6.56
CA GLN A 86 12.45 -1.72 -6.86
C GLN A 86 13.09 -0.34 -7.05
N LEU A 87 13.84 0.10 -6.03
CA LEU A 87 14.43 1.44 -6.00
C LEU A 87 15.91 1.40 -6.35
N ASN A 88 16.37 2.43 -7.07
CA ASN A 88 17.78 2.61 -7.38
C ASN A 88 18.56 3.02 -6.13
N GLU A 89 19.62 2.27 -5.83
CA GLU A 89 20.53 2.53 -4.69
C GLU A 89 21.10 3.96 -4.74
N THR A 90 21.46 4.44 -5.94
CA THR A 90 22.02 5.79 -6.12
C THR A 90 21.06 6.90 -5.71
N VAL A 91 19.75 6.66 -5.81
CA VAL A 91 18.73 7.63 -5.37
C VAL A 91 18.72 7.68 -3.85
N CYS A 92 18.70 6.51 -3.19
CA CYS A 92 18.64 6.43 -1.73
C CYS A 92 19.89 7.07 -1.10
N THR A 93 21.09 6.74 -1.59
CA THR A 93 22.35 7.29 -1.10
C THR A 93 22.45 8.79 -1.33
N LYS A 94 21.97 9.31 -2.48
CA LYS A 94 21.91 10.75 -2.76
C LYS A 94 21.08 11.52 -1.72
N TYR A 95 20.03 10.90 -1.19
CA TYR A 95 19.18 11.50 -0.14
C TYR A 95 19.65 11.18 1.29
N GLY A 96 20.82 10.54 1.44
CA GLY A 96 21.40 10.21 2.74
C GLY A 96 20.85 8.93 3.40
N PHE A 97 20.06 8.13 2.68
CA PHE A 97 19.57 6.84 3.15
C PHE A 97 20.58 5.75 2.77
N GLN A 98 21.49 5.46 3.70
CA GLN A 98 22.53 4.47 3.57
C GLN A 98 23.01 3.99 4.95
N GLU A 99 23.63 2.81 4.97
CA GLU A 99 24.25 2.19 6.13
C GLU A 99 23.26 1.77 7.25
N ALA A 100 21.96 1.66 6.96
CA ALA A 100 20.98 1.17 7.94
C ALA A 100 21.28 -0.27 8.42
N ASN A 101 21.85 -1.09 7.54
CA ASN A 101 22.33 -2.43 7.90
C ASN A 101 23.79 -2.62 7.43
N ARG A 102 24.73 -2.16 8.27
CA ARG A 102 26.17 -2.15 7.97
C ARG A 102 26.87 -3.48 8.26
N ILE A 103 26.27 -4.35 9.07
CA ILE A 103 26.90 -5.60 9.50
C ILE A 103 26.50 -6.71 8.53
N GLY A 104 27.48 -7.30 7.84
CA GLY A 104 27.25 -8.45 6.96
C GLY A 104 26.76 -8.12 5.54
N VAL A 105 26.42 -6.86 5.26
CA VAL A 105 25.98 -6.41 3.94
C VAL A 105 27.14 -5.73 3.22
N GLY A 106 27.64 -6.33 2.14
CA GLY A 106 28.76 -5.81 1.33
C GLY A 106 28.42 -4.58 0.47
N LYS A 107 27.36 -3.82 0.82
CA LYS A 107 26.89 -2.65 0.10
C LYS A 107 26.32 -1.60 1.05
N SER A 108 26.38 -0.34 0.65
CA SER A 108 25.98 0.80 1.47
C SER A 108 24.47 1.06 1.49
N CYS A 109 23.72 0.56 0.52
CA CYS A 109 22.27 0.76 0.43
C CYS A 109 21.57 -0.60 0.38
N SER A 110 20.91 -0.95 1.48
CA SER A 110 20.15 -2.18 1.70
C SER A 110 18.65 -1.99 1.44
N ALA A 111 17.88 -3.09 1.54
CA ALA A 111 16.42 -3.06 1.51
C ALA A 111 15.85 -2.08 2.57
N TRP A 112 16.47 -2.02 3.75
CA TRP A 112 16.08 -1.09 4.82
C TRP A 112 16.23 0.36 4.40
N ASP A 113 17.37 0.73 3.81
CA ASP A 113 17.62 2.10 3.35
C ASP A 113 16.59 2.53 2.30
N LYS A 114 16.27 1.61 1.36
CA LYS A 114 15.25 1.82 0.33
C LYS A 114 13.85 1.98 0.91
N ALA A 115 13.49 1.15 1.89
CA ALA A 115 12.20 1.21 2.57
C ALA A 115 12.04 2.55 3.31
N LEU A 116 13.04 2.92 4.10
CA LEU A 116 13.06 4.18 4.84
C LEU A 116 12.99 5.37 3.89
N TYR A 117 13.75 5.36 2.78
CA TYR A 117 13.67 6.40 1.76
C TYR A 117 12.24 6.51 1.18
N TYR A 118 11.65 5.40 0.76
CA TYR A 118 10.33 5.40 0.14
C TYR A 118 9.26 5.95 1.07
N PHE A 119 9.11 5.36 2.25
CA PHE A 119 8.01 5.69 3.17
C PHE A 119 8.22 7.03 3.91
N SER A 120 9.44 7.56 3.98
CA SER A 120 9.69 8.87 4.59
C SER A 120 9.85 10.04 3.60
N LYS A 121 10.10 9.77 2.31
CA LYS A 121 10.30 10.83 1.29
C LYS A 121 9.39 10.75 0.08
N VAL A 122 9.02 9.55 -0.37
CA VAL A 122 8.25 9.36 -1.61
C VAL A 122 6.77 9.22 -1.31
N SER A 123 6.42 8.30 -0.41
CA SER A 123 5.04 7.97 -0.05
C SER A 123 4.81 8.22 1.43
N THR A 124 4.60 9.49 1.78
CA THR A 124 4.53 9.97 3.17
C THR A 124 3.11 10.02 3.74
N HIS A 125 2.14 9.45 3.04
CA HIS A 125 0.72 9.52 3.41
C HIS A 125 0.28 8.41 4.37
N TYR A 126 1.09 7.35 4.51
CA TYR A 126 0.82 6.27 5.46
C TYR A 126 1.07 6.74 6.90
N LEU A 127 0.12 6.43 7.79
CA LEU A 127 0.27 6.65 9.22
C LEU A 127 1.03 5.51 9.90
N PHE A 128 0.87 4.29 9.37
CA PHE A 128 1.52 3.09 9.90
C PHE A 128 2.18 2.31 8.77
N VAL A 129 3.42 1.89 8.98
CA VAL A 129 4.17 1.04 8.04
C VAL A 129 4.78 -0.11 8.81
N TRP A 130 4.52 -1.34 8.36
CA TRP A 130 5.11 -2.56 8.89
C TRP A 130 6.15 -3.10 7.92
N PHE A 131 7.37 -3.29 8.41
CA PHE A 131 8.45 -3.91 7.65
C PHE A 131 8.61 -5.37 8.10
N ILE A 132 8.68 -6.28 7.13
CA ILE A 132 8.83 -7.72 7.37
C ILE A 132 10.02 -8.21 6.55
N GLU A 133 11.04 -8.79 7.18
CA GLU A 133 12.18 -9.41 6.47
C GLU A 133 11.79 -10.80 5.92
N ASP A 134 12.50 -11.27 4.89
CA ASP A 134 12.16 -12.52 4.19
C ASP A 134 12.36 -13.81 5.02
N ASP A 135 13.05 -13.72 6.15
CA ASP A 135 13.41 -14.81 7.07
C ASP A 135 12.60 -14.77 8.39
N VAL A 136 11.53 -13.99 8.44
CA VAL A 136 10.65 -13.88 9.61
C VAL A 136 9.54 -14.94 9.57
N PHE A 137 9.45 -15.72 10.65
CA PHE A 137 8.31 -16.62 10.87
C PHE A 137 7.15 -15.89 11.56
N ILE A 138 5.98 -15.89 10.93
CA ILE A 138 4.73 -15.35 11.49
C ILE A 138 3.81 -16.53 11.85
N PRO A 139 3.66 -16.88 13.14
CA PRO A 139 2.75 -17.95 13.55
C PRO A 139 1.28 -17.56 13.31
N ALA A 140 0.46 -18.57 12.98
CA ALA A 140 -0.99 -18.46 12.82
C ALA A 140 -1.73 -18.79 14.13
#